data_AF-A0A3M1CT80-F1
#
_entry.id   AF-A0A3M1CT80-F1
#
_cell.length_a   1.000
_cell.length_b   1.000
_cell.length_c   1.000
_cell.angle_alpha   90.00
_cell.angle_beta   90.00
_cell.angle_gamma   90.00
#
_symmetry.space_group_name_H-M   'P 1'
#
loop_
_entity.id
_entity.type
_entity.pdbx_description
1 polymer ?
#
loop_
_entity_poly.entity_id
_entity_poly.type
_entity_poly.pdbx_seq_one_letter_code
_entity_poly.pdbx_strand_id
1 'polypeptide(L)' 'MACHQKDGKGMNGTLAADFTTGRLNEKSDEELLKSISEGFTGSIGSMPAWKGVLSEDQMKAALAYVKKTYNPAQ' A
#
# COMPACT_ATOMS: atom_id res chain seq x y z
N MET A 1 10.33 6.44 -4.39
CA MET A 1 9.00 6.55 -3.74
C MET A 1 8.29 7.75 -4.35
N ALA A 2 7.29 7.55 -5.22
CA ALA A 2 6.63 8.64 -5.95
C ALA A 2 5.26 9.04 -5.40
N CYS A 3 4.46 8.08 -4.91
CA CYS A 3 3.09 8.36 -4.45
C CYS A 3 2.95 8.24 -2.93
N HIS A 4 3.28 7.07 -2.35
CA HIS A 4 3.14 6.80 -0.90
C HIS A 4 4.15 7.55 0.00
N GLN A 5 5.13 8.23 -0.61
CA GLN A 5 6.19 8.99 0.06
C GLN A 5 7.02 8.16 1.06
N LYS A 6 8.08 8.77 1.59
CA LYS A 6 8.97 8.13 2.58
C LYS A 6 8.36 8.09 3.98
N ASP A 7 7.42 9.00 4.26
CA ASP A 7 6.71 9.08 5.55
C ASP A 7 5.44 8.22 5.58
N GLY A 8 5.10 7.54 4.49
CA GLY A 8 3.91 6.69 4.38
C GLY A 8 2.59 7.44 4.30
N LYS A 9 2.63 8.79 4.22
CA LYS A 9 1.41 9.62 4.26
C LYS A 9 0.72 9.79 2.93
N GLY A 10 1.35 9.39 1.83
CA GLY A 10 0.74 9.51 0.50
C GLY A 10 0.35 10.94 0.13
N MET A 11 1.14 11.93 0.54
CA MET A 11 0.79 13.36 0.49
C MET A 11 -0.48 13.68 1.31
N ASN A 12 -0.53 13.24 2.56
CA ASN A 12 -1.69 13.35 3.45
C ASN A 12 -2.99 12.82 2.82
N GLY A 13 -2.91 11.69 2.11
CA GLY A 13 -4.06 11.07 1.48
C GLY A 13 -4.49 11.66 0.12
N THR A 14 -3.82 12.69 -0.41
CA THR A 14 -4.26 13.36 -1.65
C THR A 14 -3.75 12.70 -2.93
N LEU A 15 -2.63 11.98 -2.86
CA LEU A 15 -2.02 11.30 -4.02
C LEU A 15 -2.04 9.78 -3.89
N ALA A 16 -1.98 9.29 -2.65
CA ALA A 16 -2.07 7.87 -2.31
C ALA A 16 -2.60 7.72 -0.88
N ALA A 17 -2.97 6.49 -0.49
CA ALA A 17 -3.43 6.24 0.86
C ALA A 17 -2.38 6.64 1.91
N ASP A 18 -2.84 7.29 2.99
CA ASP A 18 -2.06 7.56 4.18
C ASP A 18 -2.08 6.32 5.09
N PHE A 19 -0.94 5.62 5.14
CA PHE A 19 -0.79 4.39 5.93
C PHE A 19 -0.71 4.65 7.43
N THR A 20 -0.47 5.88 7.85
CA THR A 20 -0.31 6.27 9.27
C THR A 20 -1.63 6.50 9.99
N THR A 21 -2.76 6.41 9.28
CA THR A 21 -4.11 6.66 9.81
C THR A 21 -4.82 5.40 10.33
N GLY A 22 -4.18 4.23 10.26
CA GLY A 22 -4.80 2.94 10.59
C GLY A 22 -5.61 2.34 9.46
N ARG A 23 -5.68 3.00 8.30
CA ARG A 23 -6.40 2.56 7.09
C ARG A 23 -5.99 1.18 6.58
N LEU A 24 -4.76 0.77 6.83
CA LEU A 24 -4.27 -0.58 6.49
C LEU A 24 -5.06 -1.69 7.21
N ASN A 25 -5.70 -1.39 8.34
CA ASN A 25 -6.49 -2.36 9.11
C ASN A 25 -7.94 -2.47 8.62
N GLU A 26 -8.37 -1.61 7.68
CA GLU A 26 -9.72 -1.63 7.10
C GLU A 26 -9.90 -2.74 6.06
N LYS A 27 -8.81 -3.38 5.64
CA LYS A 27 -8.76 -4.42 4.60
C LYS A 27 -8.00 -5.62 5.09
N SER A 28 -8.34 -6.80 4.58
CA SER A 28 -7.56 -8.01 4.83
C SER A 28 -6.21 -7.97 4.11
N ASP A 29 -5.26 -8.81 4.54
CA ASP A 29 -3.97 -8.91 3.87
C ASP A 29 -4.11 -9.43 2.43
N GLU A 30 -5.11 -10.26 2.16
CA GLU A 30 -5.45 -10.73 0.82
C GLU A 30 -5.93 -9.58 -0.07
N GLU A 31 -6.79 -8.70 0.45
CA GLU A 31 -7.27 -7.52 -0.29
C GLU A 31 -6.15 -6.51 -0.58
N LEU A 32 -5.24 -6.32 0.38
CA LEU A 32 -4.07 -5.47 0.21
C LEU A 32 -3.07 -6.08 -0.79
N LEU A 33 -2.81 -7.39 -0.70
CA LEU A 33 -1.98 -8.10 -1.68
C LEU A 33 -2.59 -8.05 -3.08
N LYS A 34 -3.91 -8.18 -3.21
CA LYS A 34 -4.60 -8.01 -4.49
C LYS A 34 -4.37 -6.60 -5.04
N SER A 35 -4.45 -5.57 -4.19
CA SER A 35 -4.20 -4.18 -4.57
C SER A 35 -2.75 -3.97 -5.06
N ILE A 36 -1.76 -4.62 -4.43
CA ILE A 36 -0.36 -4.59 -4.88
C ILE A 36 -0.20 -5.34 -6.21
N SER A 37 -0.78 -6.54 -6.32
CA SER A 37 -0.65 -7.42 -7.48
C SER A 37 -1.31 -6.81 -8.73
N GLU A 38 -2.57 -6.44 -8.62
CA GLU A 38 -3.41 -6.03 -9.76
C GLU A 38 -3.44 -4.51 -9.96
N GLY A 39 -3.00 -3.72 -8.97
CA GLY A 39 -3.21 -2.28 -8.98
C GLY A 39 -4.69 -1.92 -8.88
N PHE A 40 -5.00 -0.63 -8.82
CA PHE A 40 -6.36 -0.11 -8.90
C PHE A 40 -6.37 1.39 -9.13
N THR A 41 -7.46 1.92 -9.67
CA THR A 41 -7.75 3.36 -9.68
C THR A 41 -8.85 3.65 -8.67
N GLY A 42 -8.54 4.53 -7.71
CA GLY A 42 -9.49 5.04 -6.71
C GLY A 42 -9.76 6.53 -6.90
N SER A 43 -10.52 7.10 -5.96
CA SER A 43 -10.89 8.53 -5.99
C SER A 43 -9.72 9.49 -5.80
N ILE A 44 -8.62 9.04 -5.19
CA ILE A 44 -7.45 9.87 -4.85
C ILE A 44 -6.24 9.63 -5.76
N GLY A 45 -6.31 8.66 -6.67
CA GLY A 45 -5.17 8.32 -7.53
C GLY A 45 -5.23 6.91 -8.09
N SER A 46 -4.20 6.56 -8.87
CA SER A 46 -4.03 5.24 -9.47
C SER A 46 -2.79 4.55 -8.92
N MET A 47 -2.98 3.36 -8.34
CA MET A 47 -1.90 2.47 -7.94
C MET A 47 -1.62 1.49 -9.09
N PRO A 48 -0.41 1.47 -9.68
CA PRO A 48 -0.09 0.53 -10.74
C PRO A 48 -0.01 -0.90 -10.21
N ALA A 49 -0.27 -1.86 -11.10
CA ALA A 49 -0.06 -3.27 -10.84
C ALA A 49 1.44 -3.60 -10.70
N TRP A 50 1.79 -4.44 -9.73
CA TRP A 50 3.16 -4.93 -9.55
C TRP A 50 3.35 -6.39 -9.98
N LYS A 51 2.26 -7.08 -10.37
CA LYS A 51 2.35 -8.41 -10.98
C LYS A 51 3.21 -8.35 -12.24
N GLY A 52 4.18 -9.27 -12.34
CA GLY A 52 5.15 -9.32 -13.43
C GLY A 52 6.40 -8.46 -13.22
N VAL A 53 6.40 -7.58 -12.22
CA VAL A 53 7.59 -6.85 -11.75
C VAL A 53 8.13 -7.46 -10.46
N LEU A 54 7.23 -7.81 -9.54
CA LEU A 54 7.55 -8.48 -8.27
C LEU A 54 7.05 -9.92 -8.28
N SER A 55 7.80 -10.82 -7.63
CA SER A 55 7.32 -12.15 -7.28
C SER A 55 6.27 -12.07 -6.16
N GLU A 56 5.52 -13.15 -5.95
CA GLU A 56 4.53 -13.22 -4.88
C GLU A 56 5.15 -13.00 -3.50
N ASP A 57 6.30 -13.60 -3.23
CA ASP A 57 7.02 -13.42 -1.97
C ASP A 57 7.54 -11.99 -1.78
N GLN A 58 7.96 -11.33 -2.87
CA GLN A 58 8.35 -9.92 -2.82
C GLN A 58 7.16 -9.01 -2.51
N MET A 59 5.97 -9.30 -3.05
CA MET A 59 4.76 -8.55 -2.71
C MET A 59 4.34 -8.75 -1.25
N LYS A 60 4.42 -9.99 -0.72
CA LYS A 60 4.19 -10.29 0.70
C LYS A 60 5.19 -9.57 1.60
N ALA A 61 6.47 -9.59 1.24
CA ALA A 61 7.51 -8.88 1.97
C ALA A 61 7.28 -7.35 1.95
N ALA A 62 6.86 -6.79 0.82
CA ALA A 62 6.52 -5.37 0.71
C ALA A 62 5.32 -4.99 1.60
N LEU A 63 4.25 -5.79 1.61
CA LEU A 63 3.11 -5.58 2.50
C LEU A 63 3.54 -5.64 3.97
N ALA A 64 4.31 -6.66 4.36
CA ALA A 64 4.82 -6.81 5.71
C ALA A 64 5.68 -5.61 6.13
N TYR A 65 6.55 -5.13 5.24
CA TYR A 65 7.36 -3.93 5.48
C TYR A 65 6.48 -2.68 5.68
N VAL A 66 5.48 -2.45 4.82
CA VAL A 66 4.58 -1.30 4.92
C VAL A 66 3.80 -1.32 6.24
N LYS A 67 3.22 -2.47 6.60
CA LYS A 67 2.49 -2.63 7.87
C LYS A 67 3.40 -2.39 9.08
N LYS A 68 4.59 -3.01 9.10
CA LYS A 68 5.56 -2.85 10.20
C LYS A 68 6.07 -1.41 10.34
N THR A 69 6.22 -0.70 9.22
CA THR A 69 6.87 0.62 9.22
C THR A 69 5.90 1.76 9.50
N TYR A 70 4.66 1.69 8.99
CA TYR A 70 3.76 2.83 8.97
C TYR A 70 2.43 2.61 9.69
N ASN A 71 2.03 1.37 9.99
CA ASN A 71 0.75 1.11 10.66
C ASN A 71 0.84 1.56 12.13
N PRO A 72 0.00 2.50 12.58
CA PRO A 72 0.06 3.03 13.95
C PRO A 72 -0.37 2.02 15.03
N ALA A 73 -0.96 0.89 14.64
CA ALA A 73 -1.30 -0.22 15.53
C ALA A 73 -0.71 -1.51 14.96
N GLN A 74 0.21 -2.13 15.69
CA GLN A 74 0.53 -3.56 15.55
C GLN A 74 -0.09 -4.32 16.71
#